data_AF-A0AAP9H7S6-F1
#
_entry.id   AF-A0AAP9H7S6-F1
#
_cell.length_a   1.000
_cell.length_b   1.000
_cell.length_c   1.000
_cell.angle_alpha   90.00
_cell.angle_beta   90.00
_cell.angle_gamma   90.00
#
_symmetry.space_group_name_H-M   'P 1'
#
loop_
_entity.id
_entity.type
_entity.pdbx_description
1 polymer ?
#
loop_
_entity_poly.entity_id
_entity_poly.type
_entity_poly.pdbx_seq_one_letter_code
_entity_poly.pdbx_strand_id
1 'polypeptide(L)'
;MKKWLPVACLLLSGYAGAQDNLIDQKLQRCLNRESSTVGMSQCYDAANKAWDQEMNNQYNQMMKKLTGAPKAKLKSAQRAWLAYRDSWLDASKSYFSANQGTMAMLSLGAQGVDLVRNQALMLQSINKGSCANPDDC
;
A
#
# COMPACT_ATOMS: atom_id res chain seq x y z
N MET A 1 -54.27 -18.66 -24.71
CA MET A 1 -53.00 -19.36 -24.37
C MET A 1 -52.00 -18.32 -23.87
N LYS A 2 -51.80 -18.29 -22.56
CA LYS A 2 -51.13 -17.19 -21.82
C LYS A 2 -49.61 -17.41 -21.89
N LYS A 3 -48.91 -16.59 -22.68
CA LYS A 3 -47.44 -16.65 -22.80
C LYS A 3 -46.83 -16.02 -21.55
N TRP A 4 -46.29 -16.87 -20.68
CA TRP A 4 -45.59 -16.46 -19.47
C TRP A 4 -44.09 -16.45 -19.78
N LEU A 5 -43.48 -15.27 -19.78
CA LEU A 5 -42.03 -15.07 -19.87
C LEU A 5 -41.50 -14.89 -18.44
N PRO A 6 -40.77 -15.84 -17.86
CA PRO A 6 -40.05 -15.56 -16.63
C PRO A 6 -38.76 -14.83 -16.97
N VAL A 7 -38.67 -13.62 -16.43
CA VAL A 7 -37.50 -12.74 -16.40
C VAL A 7 -36.35 -13.48 -15.71
N ALA A 8 -35.31 -13.82 -16.46
CA ALA A 8 -34.03 -14.26 -15.91
C ALA A 8 -33.29 -13.03 -15.36
N CYS A 9 -33.38 -12.79 -14.05
CA CYS A 9 -32.49 -11.87 -13.35
C CYS A 9 -31.08 -12.46 -13.30
N LEU A 10 -30.23 -12.05 -14.26
CA LEU A 10 -28.78 -12.24 -14.19
C LEU A 10 -28.23 -11.36 -13.06
N LEU A 11 -27.96 -11.96 -11.90
CA LEU A 11 -27.10 -11.37 -10.88
C LEU A 11 -25.67 -11.35 -11.43
N LEU A 12 -25.32 -10.30 -12.16
CA LEU A 12 -23.93 -9.92 -12.38
C LEU A 12 -23.40 -9.36 -11.06
N SER A 13 -23.05 -10.25 -10.14
CA SER A 13 -22.15 -9.90 -9.04
C SER A 13 -20.83 -9.50 -9.68
N GLY A 14 -20.64 -8.20 -9.89
CA GLY A 14 -19.36 -7.64 -10.25
C GLY A 14 -18.40 -7.96 -9.12
N TYR A 15 -17.55 -8.98 -9.29
CA TYR A 15 -16.32 -9.07 -8.53
C TYR A 15 -15.48 -7.87 -8.97
N ALA A 16 -15.65 -6.75 -8.29
CA ALA A 16 -14.68 -5.68 -8.30
C ALA A 16 -13.44 -6.24 -7.58
N GLY A 17 -12.62 -6.99 -8.30
CA GLY A 17 -11.29 -7.33 -7.81
C GLY A 17 -10.57 -6.00 -7.61
N ALA A 18 -10.14 -5.72 -6.39
CA ALA A 18 -9.23 -4.61 -6.11
C ALA A 18 -8.13 -4.65 -7.18
N GLN A 19 -7.98 -3.57 -7.94
CA GLN A 19 -7.01 -3.49 -9.02
C GLN A 19 -5.61 -3.63 -8.40
N ASP A 20 -5.08 -4.86 -8.38
CA ASP A 20 -3.79 -5.15 -7.74
C ASP A 20 -2.71 -4.27 -8.36
N ASN A 21 -2.07 -3.45 -7.54
CA ASN A 21 -1.00 -2.58 -7.98
C ASN A 21 0.17 -3.42 -8.54
N LEU A 22 0.81 -2.96 -9.62
CA LEU A 22 1.92 -3.70 -10.25
C LEU A 22 3.07 -4.00 -9.27
N ILE A 23 3.31 -3.13 -8.29
CA ILE A 23 4.32 -3.35 -7.24
C ILE A 23 3.91 -4.54 -6.36
N ASP A 24 2.65 -4.62 -5.94
CA ASP A 24 2.12 -5.75 -5.16
C ASP A 24 2.18 -7.06 -5.95
N GLN A 25 1.82 -7.03 -7.23
CA GLN A 25 1.95 -8.21 -8.09
C GLN A 25 3.41 -8.69 -8.22
N LYS A 26 4.37 -7.76 -8.29
CA LYS A 26 5.80 -8.09 -8.32
C LYS A 26 6.26 -8.70 -6.99
N LEU A 27 5.81 -8.16 -5.86
CA LEU A 27 6.06 -8.73 -4.54
C LEU A 27 5.53 -10.16 -4.45
N GLN A 28 4.26 -10.40 -4.80
CA GLN A 28 3.64 -11.72 -4.75
C GLN A 28 4.38 -12.73 -5.65
N ARG A 29 4.74 -12.34 -6.88
CA ARG A 29 5.54 -13.21 -7.76
C ARG A 29 6.92 -13.53 -7.20
N CYS A 30 7.55 -12.59 -6.48
CA CYS A 30 8.83 -12.82 -5.81
C CYS A 30 8.66 -13.82 -4.67
N LEU A 31 7.70 -13.58 -3.77
CA LEU A 31 7.42 -14.44 -2.62
C LEU A 31 7.07 -15.88 -3.03
N ASN A 32 6.32 -16.06 -4.13
CA ASN A 32 5.96 -17.39 -4.63
C ASN A 32 7.16 -18.18 -5.20
N ARG A 33 8.27 -17.53 -5.54
CA ARG A 33 9.48 -18.16 -6.08
C ARG A 33 10.52 -18.46 -5.00
N GLU A 34 10.51 -17.70 -3.93
CA GLU A 34 11.49 -17.82 -2.86
C GLU A 34 11.05 -18.85 -1.81
N SER A 35 11.98 -19.73 -1.42
CA SER A 35 11.77 -20.71 -0.36
C SER A 35 12.59 -20.43 0.90
N SER A 36 13.50 -19.46 0.83
CA SER A 36 14.38 -19.08 1.95
C SER A 36 13.91 -17.79 2.61
N THR A 37 14.11 -17.69 3.93
CA THR A 37 13.84 -16.45 4.68
C THR A 37 14.64 -15.26 4.15
N VAL A 38 15.87 -15.48 3.69
CA VAL A 38 16.70 -14.41 3.11
C VAL A 38 16.10 -13.92 1.79
N GLY A 39 15.70 -14.82 0.91
CA GLY A 39 15.05 -14.47 -0.36
C GLY A 39 13.72 -13.73 -0.15
N MET A 40 12.88 -14.22 0.78
CA MET A 40 11.64 -13.53 1.14
C MET A 40 11.90 -12.11 1.69
N SER A 41 12.92 -11.93 2.53
CA SER A 41 13.33 -10.60 3.02
C SER A 41 13.71 -9.67 1.86
N GLN A 42 14.46 -10.17 0.87
CA GLN A 42 14.84 -9.39 -0.31
C GLN A 42 13.62 -9.00 -1.16
N CYS A 43 12.60 -9.86 -1.24
CA CYS A 43 11.33 -9.51 -1.90
C CYS A 43 10.65 -8.31 -1.21
N TYR A 44 10.58 -8.31 0.12
CA TYR A 44 10.02 -7.19 0.88
C TYR A 44 10.85 -5.91 0.73
N ASP A 45 12.19 -6.01 0.77
CA ASP A 45 13.07 -4.85 0.56
C ASP A 45 12.88 -4.22 -0.83
N ALA A 46 12.75 -5.05 -1.87
CA ALA A 46 12.51 -4.58 -3.23
C ALA A 46 11.14 -3.90 -3.35
N ALA A 47 10.10 -4.48 -2.76
CA ALA A 47 8.76 -3.89 -2.74
C ALA A 47 8.72 -2.58 -1.95
N ASN A 48 9.41 -2.52 -0.81
CA ASN A 48 9.49 -1.32 0.02
C ASN A 48 10.12 -0.16 -0.76
N LYS A 49 11.25 -0.41 -1.43
CA LYS A 49 11.91 0.59 -2.30
C LYS A 49 11.00 1.07 -3.43
N ALA A 50 10.28 0.15 -4.08
CA ALA A 50 9.36 0.50 -5.16
C ALA A 50 8.18 1.35 -4.66
N TRP A 51 7.61 0.99 -3.50
CA TRP A 51 6.55 1.76 -2.88
C TRP A 51 7.02 3.13 -2.37
N ASP A 52 8.24 3.25 -1.85
CA ASP A 52 8.82 4.53 -1.43
C ASP A 52 9.05 5.46 -2.62
N GLN A 53 9.50 4.92 -3.75
CA GLN A 53 9.59 5.67 -5.01
C GLN A 53 8.22 6.18 -5.45
N GLU A 54 7.18 5.34 -5.40
CA GLU A 54 5.83 5.75 -5.79
C GLU A 54 5.23 6.77 -4.80
N MET A 55 5.45 6.59 -3.50
CA MET A 55 5.06 7.57 -2.48
C MET A 55 5.70 8.94 -2.76
N ASN A 56 7.01 8.97 -3.03
CA ASN A 56 7.72 10.22 -3.36
C ASN A 56 7.23 10.82 -4.68
N ASN A 57 6.91 9.99 -5.68
CA ASN A 57 6.33 10.44 -6.95
C ASN A 57 4.98 11.15 -6.73
N GLN A 58 4.06 10.53 -5.99
CA GLN A 58 2.75 11.13 -5.67
C GLN A 58 2.89 12.40 -4.84
N TYR A 59 3.76 12.40 -3.83
CA TYR A 59 4.08 13.60 -3.04
C TYR A 59 4.58 14.74 -3.94
N ASN A 60 5.56 14.47 -4.81
CA ASN A 60 6.14 15.49 -5.69
C ASN A 60 5.12 16.04 -6.69
N GLN A 61 4.23 15.21 -7.23
CA GLN A 61 3.13 15.69 -8.08
C GLN A 61 2.20 16.64 -7.32
N MET A 62 1.81 16.27 -6.09
CA MET A 62 0.99 17.13 -5.23
C MET A 62 1.68 18.44 -4.89
N MET A 63 2.98 18.41 -4.60
CA MET A 63 3.75 19.63 -4.28
C MET A 63 3.91 20.57 -5.48
N LYS A 64 3.77 20.07 -6.71
CA LYS A 64 3.69 20.90 -7.93
C LYS A 64 2.29 21.50 -8.14
N LYS A 65 1.23 20.76 -7.79
CA LYS A 65 -0.17 21.18 -7.97
C LYS A 65 -0.67 22.15 -6.89
N LEU A 66 -0.33 21.90 -5.63
CA LEU A 66 -0.81 22.69 -4.50
C LEU A 66 -0.04 23.99 -4.34
N THR A 67 -0.74 25.02 -3.86
CA THR A 67 -0.18 26.32 -3.49
C THR A 67 -0.68 26.71 -2.09
N GLY A 68 -0.07 27.74 -1.48
CA GLY A 68 -0.54 28.33 -0.22
C GLY A 68 -0.71 27.34 0.95
N ALA A 69 -1.80 27.50 1.70
CA ALA A 69 -2.06 26.75 2.91
C ALA A 69 -2.20 25.22 2.69
N PRO A 70 -2.91 24.71 1.66
CA PRO A 70 -2.95 23.27 1.37
C PRO A 70 -1.56 22.64 1.18
N LYS A 71 -0.66 23.31 0.44
CA LYS A 71 0.73 22.84 0.25
C LYS A 71 1.49 22.75 1.57
N ALA A 72 1.37 23.77 2.42
CA ALA A 72 2.03 23.81 3.72
C ALA A 72 1.51 22.70 4.66
N LYS A 73 0.19 22.44 4.65
CA LYS A 73 -0.44 21.36 5.42
C LYS A 73 0.04 19.99 4.95
N LEU A 74 0.03 19.73 3.64
CA LEU A 74 0.50 18.44 3.10
C LEU A 74 1.98 18.19 3.42
N LYS A 75 2.84 19.22 3.27
CA LYS A 75 4.25 19.12 3.65
C LYS A 75 4.43 18.77 5.12
N SER A 76 3.64 19.38 6.00
CA SER A 76 3.71 19.11 7.44
C SER A 76 3.23 17.70 7.78
N ALA A 77 2.12 17.27 7.18
CA ALA A 77 1.58 15.92 7.32
C ALA A 77 2.59 14.85 6.86
N GLN A 78 3.21 15.04 5.68
CA GLN A 78 4.22 14.11 5.17
C GLN A 78 5.43 14.00 6.10
N ARG A 79 5.92 15.12 6.67
CA ARG A 79 7.02 15.10 7.63
C ARG A 79 6.66 14.36 8.92
N ALA A 80 5.46 14.59 9.44
CA ALA A 80 4.97 13.89 10.63
C ALA A 80 4.82 12.38 10.36
N TRP A 81 4.32 12.00 9.19
CA TRP A 81 4.22 10.61 8.79
C TRP A 81 5.60 9.93 8.68
N LEU A 82 6.62 10.60 8.11
CA LEU A 82 7.99 10.07 8.07
C LEU A 82 8.53 9.81 9.49
N ALA A 83 8.34 10.75 10.41
CA ALA A 83 8.75 10.57 11.81
C ALA A 83 8.01 9.39 12.48
N TYR A 84 6.71 9.24 12.22
CA TYR A 84 5.94 8.08 12.69
C TYR A 84 6.48 6.78 12.11
N ARG A 85 6.66 6.69 10.78
CA ARG A 85 7.19 5.51 10.10
C ARG A 85 8.52 5.07 10.71
N ASP A 86 9.45 6.01 10.84
CA ASP A 86 10.80 5.72 11.32
C ASP A 86 10.77 5.24 12.79
N SER A 87 10.01 5.94 13.66
CA SER A 87 9.86 5.54 15.07
C SER A 87 9.12 4.21 15.26
N TRP A 88 8.09 3.93 14.46
CA TRP A 88 7.36 2.67 14.49
C TRP A 88 8.24 1.50 14.08
N LEU A 89 9.00 1.65 13.00
CA LEU A 89 9.93 0.62 12.52
C LEU A 89 11.05 0.36 13.52
N ASP A 90 11.58 1.40 14.17
CA ASP A 90 12.60 1.25 15.21
C ASP A 90 12.08 0.52 16.46
N ALA A 91 10.89 0.91 16.94
CA ALA A 91 10.23 0.24 18.06
C ALA A 91 9.93 -1.23 17.74
N SER A 92 9.40 -1.48 16.54
CA SER A 92 9.11 -2.83 16.06
C SER A 92 10.38 -3.66 15.98
N LYS A 93 11.43 -3.14 15.32
CA LYS A 93 12.72 -3.82 15.21
C LYS A 93 13.32 -4.15 16.57
N SER A 94 13.26 -3.20 17.52
CA SER A 94 13.76 -3.40 18.87
C SER A 94 13.03 -4.54 19.58
N TYR A 95 11.69 -4.59 19.48
CA TYR A 95 10.89 -5.67 20.06
C TYR A 95 11.19 -7.03 19.40
N PHE A 96 11.17 -7.11 18.07
CA PHE A 96 11.33 -8.36 17.35
C PHE A 96 12.75 -8.92 17.43
N SER A 97 13.78 -8.07 17.37
CA SER A 97 15.18 -8.51 17.47
C SER A 97 15.54 -9.03 18.87
N ALA A 98 14.90 -8.50 19.92
CA ALA A 98 15.16 -8.92 21.29
C ALA A 98 14.36 -10.18 21.70
N ASN A 99 13.19 -10.41 21.08
CA ASN A 99 12.23 -11.40 21.59
C ASN A 99 11.82 -12.49 20.59
N GLN A 100 12.23 -12.44 19.32
CA GLN A 100 11.71 -13.34 18.28
C GLN A 100 12.78 -13.83 17.28
N GLY A 101 12.44 -14.90 16.55
CA GLY A 101 13.29 -15.49 15.50
C GLY A 101 13.12 -14.83 14.13
N THR A 102 13.85 -15.34 13.13
CA THR A 102 13.93 -14.78 11.77
C THR A 102 12.58 -14.65 11.04
N MET A 103 11.59 -15.48 11.36
CA MET A 103 10.22 -15.34 10.82
C MET A 103 9.55 -14.03 11.22
N ALA A 104 9.80 -13.52 12.43
CA ALA A 104 9.27 -12.23 12.84
C ALA A 104 9.86 -11.05 12.06
N MET A 105 11.09 -11.21 11.54
CA MET A 105 11.70 -10.21 10.67
C MET A 105 11.03 -10.15 9.29
N LEU A 106 10.48 -11.26 8.79
CA LEU A 106 9.64 -11.23 7.57
C LEU A 106 8.34 -10.47 7.82
N SER A 107 7.69 -10.69 8.97
CA SER A 107 6.50 -9.94 9.35
C SER A 107 6.81 -8.44 9.49
N LEU A 108 7.99 -8.07 10.00
CA LEU A 108 8.43 -6.67 10.04
C LEU A 108 8.66 -6.10 8.64
N GLY A 109 9.28 -6.86 7.73
CA GLY A 109 9.45 -6.47 6.34
C GLY A 109 8.11 -6.21 5.63
N ALA A 110 7.14 -7.11 5.81
CA ALA A 110 5.78 -6.96 5.28
C ALA A 110 5.09 -5.69 5.82
N GLN A 111 5.11 -5.48 7.14
CA GLN A 111 4.55 -4.26 7.77
C GLN A 111 5.22 -2.98 7.24
N GLY A 112 6.54 -3.03 7.01
CA GLY A 112 7.27 -1.91 6.43
C GLY A 112 6.80 -1.58 5.01
N VAL A 113 6.53 -2.60 4.19
CA VAL A 113 5.93 -2.42 2.86
C VAL A 113 4.55 -1.76 2.98
N ASP A 114 3.68 -2.28 3.85
CA ASP A 114 2.30 -1.79 3.99
C ASP A 114 2.24 -0.33 4.45
N LEU A 115 3.10 0.09 5.37
CA LEU A 115 3.17 1.49 5.82
C LEU A 115 3.41 2.43 4.65
N VAL A 116 4.42 2.14 3.83
CA VAL A 116 4.80 3.00 2.70
C VAL A 116 3.77 2.93 1.58
N ARG A 117 3.25 1.73 1.30
CA ARG A 117 2.15 1.51 0.35
C ARG A 117 0.92 2.34 0.70
N ASN A 118 0.46 2.28 1.94
CA ASN A 118 -0.74 3.01 2.37
C ASN A 118 -0.55 4.52 2.23
N GLN A 119 0.63 5.05 2.58
CA GLN A 119 0.94 6.46 2.36
C GLN A 119 0.94 6.84 0.87
N ALA A 120 1.53 6.00 0.01
CA ALA A 120 1.51 6.23 -1.43
C ALA A 120 0.08 6.29 -1.98
N LEU A 121 -0.80 5.38 -1.53
CA LEU A 121 -2.19 5.34 -1.94
C LEU A 121 -3.01 6.52 -1.41
N MET A 122 -2.77 6.97 -0.17
CA MET A 122 -3.40 8.20 0.35
C MET A 122 -2.94 9.45 -0.41
N LEU A 123 -1.66 9.55 -0.79
CA LEU A 123 -1.19 10.66 -1.62
C LEU A 123 -1.80 10.59 -3.03
N GLN A 124 -1.91 9.38 -3.59
CA GLN A 124 -2.54 9.16 -4.88
C GLN A 124 -4.04 9.51 -4.87
N SER A 125 -4.74 9.21 -3.78
CA SER A 125 -6.17 9.50 -3.62
C SER A 125 -6.44 11.00 -3.69
N ILE A 126 -5.64 11.80 -2.96
CA ILE A 126 -5.70 13.26 -3.02
C ILE A 126 -5.37 13.76 -4.44
N ASN A 127 -4.40 13.13 -5.12
CA ASN A 127 -3.99 13.51 -6.48
C ASN A 127 -5.07 13.21 -7.54
N LYS A 128 -5.89 12.18 -7.32
CA LYS A 128 -7.03 11.78 -8.18
C LYS A 128 -8.35 12.45 -7.80
N GLY A 129 -8.47 12.98 -6.59
CA GLY A 129 -9.74 13.46 -6.04
C GLY A 129 -10.75 12.35 -5.76
N SER A 130 -10.28 11.13 -5.51
CA SER A 130 -11.08 9.93 -5.19
C SER A 130 -10.52 9.26 -3.94
N CYS A 131 -11.22 8.29 -3.35
CA CYS A 131 -10.66 7.52 -2.23
C CYS A 131 -9.47 6.64 -2.65
N ALA A 132 -8.66 6.25 -1.66
CA ALA A 132 -7.48 5.42 -1.88
C ALA A 132 -7.86 3.99 -2.30
N ASN A 133 -8.91 3.46 -1.67
CA ASN A 133 -9.63 2.28 -2.11
C ASN A 133 -11.06 2.71 -2.52
N PRO A 134 -11.61 2.22 -3.64
CA PRO A 134 -12.98 2.52 -4.03
C PRO A 134 -14.04 2.10 -3.01
N ASP A 135 -13.74 1.13 -2.14
CA ASP A 135 -14.65 0.66 -1.09
C ASP A 135 -14.55 1.49 0.21
N ASP A 136 -13.58 2.41 0.31
CA ASP A 136 -13.41 3.30 1.48
C ASP A 136 -14.27 4.59 1.36
N CYS A 137 -14.97 4.75 0.24
CA CYS A 137 -16.14 5.61 0.10
C CYS A 137 -17.30 4.87 -0.59
#